data_AF-A0A356I8Y7-F1
#
_entry.id   AF-A0A356I8Y7-F1
#
_cell.length_a   1.000
_cell.length_b   1.000
_cell.length_c   1.000
_cell.angle_alpha   90.00
_cell.angle_beta   90.00
_cell.angle_gamma   90.00
#
_symmetry.space_group_name_H-M   'P 1'
#
loop_
_entity.id
_entity.type
_entity.pdbx_description
1 polymer ?
#
loop_
_entity_poly.entity_id
_entity_poly.type
_entity_poly.pdbx_seq_one_letter_code
_entity_poly.pdbx_strand_id
1 'polypeptide(L)' 'MSKFLVFGHQNPDTDAIASSFGWAHLEREVFGRDAEAVALGTPNEET' A
#
# COMPACT_ATOMS: atom_id res chain seq x y z
N MET A 1 2.11 18.99 3.53
CA MET A 1 3.01 17.82 3.40
C MET A 1 2.75 17.18 2.04
N SER A 2 3.76 16.59 1.41
CA SER A 2 3.54 15.79 0.20
C SER A 2 3.09 14.39 0.58
N LYS A 3 2.16 13.83 -0.17
CA LYS A 3 1.65 12.49 0.04
C LYS A 3 2.69 11.42 -0.33
N PHE A 4 2.87 10.42 0.51
CA PHE A 4 3.79 9.29 0.34
C PHE A 4 3.02 8.08 -0.19
N LEU A 5 3.27 7.68 -1.44
CA LEU A 5 2.59 6.54 -2.05
C LEU A 5 3.34 5.24 -1.74
N VAL A 6 2.61 4.26 -1.22
CA VAL A 6 3.11 2.92 -0.90
C VAL A 6 2.45 1.93 -1.86
N PHE A 7 3.24 1.13 -2.57
CA PHE A 7 2.73 0.21 -3.57
C PHE A 7 3.62 -1.02 -3.74
N GLY A 8 3.01 -2.14 -4.15
CA GLY A 8 3.69 -3.35 -4.58
C GLY A 8 4.01 -3.33 -6.09
N HIS A 9 4.32 -4.49 -6.65
CA HIS A 9 4.59 -4.63 -8.08
C HIS A 9 3.30 -4.56 -8.95
N GLN A 10 3.49 -4.48 -10.27
CA GLN A 10 2.39 -4.65 -11.24
C GLN A 10 1.81 -6.07 -11.18
N ASN A 11 0.54 -6.25 -11.57
CA ASN A 11 -0.21 -7.50 -11.36
C ASN A 11 -0.08 -7.98 -9.90
N PRO A 12 -0.55 -7.16 -8.94
CA PRO A 12 -0.30 -7.41 -7.54
C PRO A 12 -1.02 -8.68 -7.07
N ASP A 13 -0.35 -9.43 -6.22
CA ASP A 13 -0.95 -10.51 -5.44
C ASP A 13 -1.37 -10.03 -4.05
N THR A 14 -1.84 -10.96 -3.23
CA THR A 14 -2.36 -10.66 -1.89
C THR A 14 -1.31 -10.02 -0.99
N ASP A 15 -0.06 -10.49 -1.06
CA ASP A 15 1.03 -9.90 -0.27
C ASP A 15 1.35 -8.47 -0.73
N ALA A 16 1.46 -8.24 -2.05
CA ALA A 16 1.71 -6.90 -2.58
C ALA A 16 0.67 -5.87 -2.11
N ILE A 17 -0.62 -6.23 -2.07
CA ILE A 17 -1.69 -5.34 -1.59
C ILE A 17 -1.68 -5.23 -0.07
N ALA A 18 -1.67 -6.34 0.65
CA ALA A 18 -1.77 -6.35 2.12
C ALA A 18 -0.55 -5.68 2.77
N SER A 19 0.66 -5.97 2.28
CA SER A 19 1.89 -5.34 2.78
C SER A 19 1.94 -3.85 2.48
N SER A 20 1.46 -3.39 1.31
CA SER A 20 1.35 -1.96 1.02
C SER A 20 0.37 -1.26 1.96
N PHE A 21 -0.78 -1.88 2.22
CA PHE A 21 -1.78 -1.34 3.14
C PHE A 21 -1.27 -1.27 4.58
N GLY A 22 -0.67 -2.36 5.06
CA GLY A 22 -0.09 -2.45 6.41
C GLY A 22 1.03 -1.43 6.62
N TRP A 23 1.93 -1.29 5.64
CA TRP A 23 2.99 -0.29 5.72
C TRP A 23 2.43 1.14 5.71
N ALA A 24 1.50 1.47 4.81
CA ALA A 24 0.90 2.80 4.79
C ALA A 24 0.15 3.14 6.10
N HIS A 25 -0.46 2.14 6.76
CA HIS A 25 -1.05 2.33 8.08
C HIS A 25 0.02 2.61 9.14
N LEU A 26 1.09 1.81 9.20
CA LEU A 26 2.21 2.05 10.12
C LEU A 26 2.83 3.45 9.91
N GLU A 27 2.95 3.88 8.66
CA GLU A 27 3.45 5.20 8.29
C GLU A 27 2.63 6.35 8.85
N ARG A 28 1.30 6.21 8.82
CA ARG A 28 0.38 7.19 9.40
C ARG A 28 0.43 7.18 10.93
N GLU A 29 0.34 5.99 11.55
CA GLU A 29 0.19 5.86 13.00
C GLU A 29 1.47 6.12 13.78
N VAL A 30 2.61 5.60 13.30
CA VAL A 30 3.87 5.61 14.06
C VAL A 30 4.74 6.79 13.68
N PHE A 31 4.72 7.19 12.41
CA PHE A 31 5.63 8.22 11.88
C PHE A 31 4.92 9.54 11.54
N GLY A 32 3.59 9.60 11.63
CA GLY A 32 2.82 10.81 11.35
C GLY A 32 2.95 11.30 9.90
N ARG A 33 3.28 10.40 8.96
CA ARG A 33 3.43 10.71 7.53
C ARG A 33 2.09 10.59 6.82
N ASP A 34 1.83 11.51 5.90
CA ASP A 34 0.66 11.45 5.00
C ASP A 34 0.89 10.37 3.93
N ALA A 35 0.67 9.10 4.30
CA ALA A 35 0.88 7.94 3.44
C ALA A 35 -0.43 7.38 2.88
N GLU A 36 -0.40 6.93 1.63
CA GLU A 36 -1.52 6.27 0.95
C GLU A 36 -1.04 5.00 0.24
N ALA A 37 -1.72 3.89 0.48
CA ALA A 37 -1.47 2.67 -0.27
C ALA A 37 -2.18 2.74 -1.63
N VAL A 38 -1.47 2.43 -2.71
CA VAL A 38 -2.03 2.38 -4.07
C VAL A 38 -1.64 1.07 -4.76
N ALA A 39 -2.47 0.59 -5.68
CA ALA A 39 -2.22 -0.63 -6.44
C ALA A 39 -1.82 -0.32 -7.88
N LEU A 40 -0.87 -1.09 -8.43
CA LEU A 40 -0.42 -0.97 -9.82
C LEU A 40 -1.06 -2.04 -10.73
N GLY A 41 -2.28 -2.45 -10.39
CA GLY A 41 -3.05 -3.45 -11.12
C GLY A 41 -4.38 -3.76 -10.42
N THR A 42 -5.17 -4.64 -11.04
CA THR A 42 -6.41 -5.13 -10.42
C THR A 42 -6.08 -6.32 -9.52
N PRO A 43 -6.64 -6.41 -8.30
CA PRO A 43 -6.58 -7.61 -7.48
C PRO A 43 -7.03 -8.87 -8.24
N ASN A 44 -6.44 -10.02 -7.92
CA ASN A 44 -6.91 -11.31 -8.41
C ASN A 44 -7.96 -11.91 -7.45
N GLU A 45 -8.49 -13.10 -7.73
CA GLU A 45 -9.57 -13.70 -6.92
C GLU A 45 -9.18 -14.03 -5.46
N GLU A 46 -7.90 -14.24 -5.18
CA GLU A 46 -7.39 -14.44 -3.81
C GLU A 46 -7.35 -13.12 -3.03
N THR A 47 -7.06 -12.02 -3.73
CA THR A 47 -6.67 -10.73 -3.18
C THR A 47 -7.87 -9.83 -2.85
#